data_AF-A0A969S173-F1
#
_entry.id   AF-A0A969S173-F1
#
_cell.length_a   1.000
_cell.length_b   1.000
_cell.length_c   1.000
_cell.angle_alpha   90.00
_cell.angle_beta   90.00
_cell.angle_gamma   90.00
#
_symmetry.space_group_name_H-M   'P 1'
#
loop_
_entity.id
_entity.type
_entity.pdbx_description
1 polymer ?
#
loop_
_entity_poly.entity_id
_entity_poly.type
_entity_poly.pdbx_seq_one_letter_code
_entity_poly.pdbx_strand_id
1 'polypeptide(L)'
;MPVGMLPNSPYVSDCCEIPLGSTLYLFSDGIYEVMQSSEVFWSLDEFIATLAQLHQSQANLGQIIATVQSLSKMGTLRMIVPFYR
;
A
#
# COMPACT_ATOMS: atom_id res chain seq x y z
N MET A 1 3.50 -15.79 7.74
CA MET A 1 2.60 -16.97 7.73
C MET A 1 1.18 -16.46 7.49
N PRO A 2 0.41 -17.01 6.54
CA PRO A 2 -0.98 -16.60 6.33
C PRO A 2 -1.85 -16.88 7.56
N VAL A 3 -2.81 -16.00 7.83
CA VAL A 3 -3.77 -16.17 8.93
C VAL A 3 -4.54 -17.48 8.73
N GLY A 4 -4.63 -18.29 9.79
CA GLY A 4 -5.43 -19.51 9.80
C GLY A 4 -4.77 -20.76 9.19
N MET A 5 -3.56 -20.67 8.65
CA MET A 5 -2.88 -21.85 8.07
C MET A 5 -2.28 -22.81 9.12
N LEU A 6 -1.98 -22.33 10.33
CA LEU A 6 -1.44 -23.15 11.41
C LEU A 6 -2.22 -22.87 12.71
N PRO A 7 -2.89 -23.88 13.29
CA PRO A 7 -3.58 -23.71 14.56
C PRO A 7 -2.55 -23.41 15.67
N ASN A 8 -2.92 -22.50 16.59
CA ASN A 8 -2.12 -22.10 17.75
C ASN A 8 -0.76 -21.44 17.44
N SER A 9 -0.54 -20.95 16.21
CA SER A 9 0.62 -20.12 15.92
C SER A 9 0.51 -18.77 16.64
N PRO A 10 1.51 -18.35 17.45
CA PRO A 10 1.47 -17.07 18.11
C PRO A 10 1.62 -15.93 17.09
N TYR A 11 0.74 -14.95 17.16
CA TYR A 11 0.91 -13.68 16.44
C TYR A 11 1.75 -12.73 17.29
N VAL A 12 2.70 -12.06 16.67
CA VAL A 12 3.50 -11.02 17.32
C VAL A 12 2.82 -9.68 17.09
N SER A 13 2.62 -8.92 18.16
CA SER A 13 2.19 -7.52 18.10
C SER A 13 3.37 -6.60 18.34
N ASP A 14 3.41 -5.48 17.63
CA ASP A 14 4.40 -4.43 17.82
C ASP A 14 3.72 -3.07 17.87
N CYS A 15 4.39 -2.09 18.49
CA CYS A 15 3.90 -0.74 18.68
C CYS A 15 5.00 0.26 18.28
N CYS A 16 4.63 1.28 17.52
CA CYS A 16 5.53 2.39 17.21
C CYS A 16 4.82 3.73 17.37
N GLU A 17 5.61 4.76 17.66
CA GLU A 17 5.16 6.15 17.67
C GLU A 17 5.08 6.65 16.22
N ILE A 18 3.95 7.26 15.86
CA ILE A 18 3.76 7.91 14.55
C ILE A 18 3.88 9.42 14.77
N PRO A 19 4.91 10.10 14.21
CA PRO A 19 5.09 11.53 14.38
C PRO A 19 3.91 12.35 13.84
N LEU A 20 3.68 13.53 14.42
CA LEU A 20 2.68 14.48 13.92
C LEU A 20 2.95 14.84 12.45
N GLY A 21 1.87 14.96 11.67
CA GLY A 21 1.93 15.24 10.23
C GLY A 21 2.25 14.03 9.36
N SER A 22 2.48 12.84 9.93
CA SER A 22 2.67 11.61 9.16
C SER A 22 1.34 11.07 8.62
N THR A 23 1.43 10.27 7.55
CA THR A 23 0.29 9.49 7.03
C THR A 23 0.67 8.01 7.02
N LEU A 24 -0.11 7.18 7.70
CA LEU A 24 0.06 5.72 7.68
C LEU A 24 -0.82 5.11 6.59
N TYR A 25 -0.21 4.35 5.69
CA TYR A 25 -0.89 3.59 4.65
C TYR A 25 -0.85 2.10 4.97
N LEU A 26 -2.01 1.46 5.03
CA LEU A 26 -2.12 0.00 5.04
C LEU A 26 -2.53 -0.46 3.64
N PHE A 27 -1.79 -1.42 3.11
CA PHE A 27 -2.03 -2.00 1.80
C PHE A 27 -1.72 -3.50 1.81
N SER A 28 -2.06 -4.17 0.72
CA SER A 28 -1.85 -5.61 0.56
C SER A 28 -1.16 -5.89 -0.77
N ASP A 29 -0.41 -6.98 -0.86
CA ASP A 29 0.53 -7.31 -1.97
C ASP A 29 -0.01 -7.11 -3.40
N GLY A 30 -1.27 -7.44 -3.66
CA GLY A 30 -1.91 -7.26 -4.96
C GLY A 30 -2.11 -5.81 -5.45
N ILE A 31 -1.53 -4.81 -4.78
CA ILE A 31 -1.44 -3.44 -5.33
C ILE A 31 -0.12 -3.18 -6.07
N TYR A 32 0.96 -3.87 -5.72
CA TYR A 32 2.29 -3.66 -6.31
C TYR A 32 2.79 -4.90 -7.06
N GLU A 33 2.20 -6.08 -6.90
CA GLU A 33 2.56 -7.25 -7.73
C GLU A 33 1.94 -7.21 -9.15
N VAL A 34 1.94 -6.05 -9.82
CA VAL A 34 1.35 -5.89 -11.15
C VAL A 34 2.44 -5.98 -12.21
N MET A 35 2.27 -6.91 -13.16
CA MET A 35 3.05 -6.88 -14.40
C MET A 35 2.62 -5.65 -15.21
N GLN A 36 3.51 -4.66 -15.37
CA GLN A 36 3.32 -3.69 -16.43
C GLN A 36 3.47 -4.40 -17.78
N SER A 37 2.76 -3.92 -18.80
CA SER A 37 2.80 -4.47 -20.16
C SER A 37 4.19 -4.44 -20.84
N SER A 38 5.22 -3.92 -20.15
CA SER A 38 6.59 -3.73 -20.61
C SER A 38 7.61 -4.64 -19.90
N GLU A 39 7.21 -5.79 -19.33
CA GLU A 39 8.09 -6.71 -18.57
C GLU A 39 8.74 -6.10 -17.30
N VAL A 40 8.42 -4.85 -16.97
CA VAL A 40 8.88 -4.19 -15.74
C VAL A 40 7.86 -4.48 -14.63
N PHE A 41 8.31 -5.17 -13.60
CA PHE A 41 7.54 -5.35 -12.37
C PHE A 41 7.51 -4.02 -11.62
N TRP A 42 6.32 -3.52 -11.30
CA TRP A 42 6.19 -2.33 -10.46
C TRP A 42 6.47 -2.69 -9.00
N SER A 43 7.72 -2.64 -8.58
CA SER A 43 8.16 -3.13 -7.27
C SER A 43 7.54 -2.36 -6.09
N LEU A 44 7.63 -2.96 -4.89
CA LEU A 44 7.26 -2.29 -3.64
C LEU A 44 7.99 -0.94 -3.46
N ASP A 45 9.26 -0.85 -3.85
CA ASP A 45 10.06 0.37 -3.74
C ASP A 45 9.52 1.49 -4.64
N GLU A 46 9.12 1.16 -5.86
CA GLU A 46 8.51 2.12 -6.79
C GLU A 46 7.11 2.56 -6.31
N PHE A 47 6.36 1.66 -5.66
CA PHE A 47 5.12 2.00 -4.99
C PHE A 47 5.34 2.99 -3.84
N ILE A 48 6.32 2.73 -2.96
CA ILE A 48 6.68 3.61 -1.85
C ILE A 48 7.12 4.99 -2.37
N ALA A 49 7.95 5.03 -3.41
CA ALA A 49 8.38 6.27 -4.04
C ALA A 49 7.20 7.09 -4.58
N THR A 50 6.24 6.42 -5.23
CA THR A 50 5.01 7.05 -5.75
C THR A 50 4.17 7.63 -4.61
N LEU A 51 3.97 6.87 -3.52
CA LEU A 51 3.25 7.36 -2.33
C LEU A 51 3.94 8.57 -1.70
N ALA A 52 5.27 8.55 -1.58
CA ALA A 52 6.04 9.66 -1.03
C ALA A 52 5.87 10.93 -1.88
N GLN A 53 5.89 10.81 -3.20
CA GLN A 53 5.66 11.92 -4.11
C GLN A 53 4.23 12.49 -4.01
N LEU A 54 3.22 11.61 -3.93
CA LEU A 54 1.82 12.01 -3.76
C LEU A 54 1.56 12.67 -2.40
N HIS A 55 2.23 12.19 -1.35
CA HIS A 55 2.14 12.81 -0.03
C HIS A 55 2.76 14.22 -0.04
N GLN A 56 3.92 14.41 -0.69
CA GLN A 56 4.55 15.72 -0.85
C GLN A 56 3.69 16.70 -1.66
N SER A 57 2.94 16.21 -2.66
CA SER A 57 2.01 17.05 -3.43
C SER A 57 0.66 17.28 -2.73
N GLN A 58 0.52 16.84 -1.48
CA GLN A 58 -0.73 16.90 -0.71
C GLN A 58 -1.92 16.25 -1.45
N ALA A 59 -1.63 15.21 -2.23
CA ALA A 59 -2.66 14.47 -2.95
C ALA A 59 -3.66 13.87 -1.95
N ASN A 60 -4.94 14.04 -2.24
CA ASN A 60 -5.97 13.39 -1.43
C ASN A 60 -6.04 11.89 -1.74
N LEU A 61 -6.71 11.13 -0.88
CA LEU A 61 -6.86 9.68 -1.04
C LEU A 61 -7.40 9.28 -2.42
N GLY A 62 -8.34 10.05 -2.98
CA GLY A 62 -8.92 9.77 -4.29
C GLY A 62 -7.89 9.87 -5.42
N GLN A 63 -7.01 10.88 -5.36
CA GLN A 63 -5.91 11.03 -6.31
C GLN A 63 -4.90 9.89 -6.16
N ILE A 64 -4.58 9.48 -4.92
CA ILE A 64 -3.69 8.35 -4.66
C ILE A 64 -4.26 7.06 -5.27
N ILE A 65 -5.54 6.77 -4.99
CA ILE A 65 -6.23 5.60 -5.54
C ILE A 65 -6.23 5.65 -7.07
N ALA A 66 -6.56 6.78 -7.67
CA ALA A 66 -6.61 6.92 -9.13
C ALA A 66 -5.23 6.71 -9.77
N THR A 67 -4.17 7.27 -9.19
CA THR A 67 -2.79 7.05 -9.67
C THR A 67 -2.41 5.58 -9.58
N VAL A 68 -2.61 4.94 -8.43
CA VAL A 68 -2.31 3.51 -8.23
C VAL A 68 -3.12 2.64 -9.20
N GLN A 69 -4.41 2.95 -9.40
CA GLN A 69 -5.28 2.24 -10.34
C GLN A 69 -4.83 2.39 -11.80
N SER A 70 -4.31 3.56 -12.19
CA SER A 70 -3.78 3.78 -13.54
C SER A 70 -2.52 2.96 -13.82
N LEU A 71 -1.76 2.65 -12.76
CA LEU A 71 -0.54 1.83 -12.81
C LEU A 71 -0.87 0.33 -12.78
N SER A 72 -1.95 -0.07 -12.09
CA SER A 72 -2.41 -1.46 -12.01
C SER A 72 -3.39 -1.82 -13.15
N LYS A 73 -3.03 -2.68 -14.11
CA LYS A 73 -4.02 -3.20 -15.07
C LYS A 73 -4.99 -4.19 -14.39
N MET A 74 -6.24 -3.77 -14.27
CA MET A 74 -7.47 -4.54 -14.14
C MET A 74 -7.63 -5.47 -12.91
N GLY A 75 -8.45 -4.98 -11.98
CA GLY A 75 -9.47 -5.79 -11.32
C GLY A 75 -9.02 -6.68 -10.18
N THR A 76 -8.61 -6.12 -9.03
CA THR A 76 -8.87 -6.73 -7.72
C THR A 76 -8.79 -5.69 -6.60
N LEU A 77 -9.82 -5.70 -5.74
CA LEU A 77 -10.08 -4.86 -4.57
C LEU A 77 -8.91 -4.85 -3.58
N ARG A 78 -8.27 -3.71 -3.31
CA ARG A 78 -7.35 -3.59 -2.16
C ARG A 78 -7.45 -2.22 -1.49
N MET A 79 -7.84 -2.28 -0.22
CA MET A 79 -8.18 -1.18 0.67
C MET A 79 -6.94 -0.37 1.03
N ILE A 80 -6.96 0.94 0.77
CA ILE A 80 -6.04 1.91 1.39
C ILE A 80 -6.85 2.63 2.46
N VAL A 81 -6.54 2.39 3.73
CA VAL A 81 -7.13 3.14 4.84
C VAL A 81 -6.13 4.19 5.28
N PRO A 82 -6.38 5.49 5.02
CA PRO A 82 -5.59 6.53 5.65
C PRO A 82 -6.00 6.65 7.12
N PHE A 83 -5.03 6.55 8.02
CA PHE A 83 -5.22 6.94 9.42
C PHE A 83 -4.78 8.39 9.61
N TYR A 84 -5.72 9.24 10.03
CA TYR A 84 -5.45 10.61 10.48
C TYR A 84 -5.50 10.60 12.01
N ARG A 85 -4.49 11.18 12.68
CA ARG A 85 -4.55 11.51 14.11
C ARG A 85 -5.17 12.89 14.29
#